data_AF-A0A7M7NQ30-F1
#
_entry.id   AF-A0A7M7NQ30-F1
#
_cell.length_a   1.000
_cell.length_b   1.000
_cell.length_c   1.000
_cell.angle_alpha   90.00
_cell.angle_beta   90.00
_cell.angle_gamma   90.00
#
_symmetry.space_group_name_H-M   'P 1'
#
loop_
_entity.id
_entity.type
_entity.pdbx_description
1 polymer ?
#
loop_
_entity_poly.entity_id
_entity_poly.type
_entity_poly.pdbx_seq_one_letter_code
_entity_poly.pdbx_strand_id
1 'polypeptide(L)'
;MSTKHSSVELMIVEGFELRKVKAPSGRQYLFGNVIESGREGVIKGCFVNEVTSEAAVDLVKLKAGDKIIITHVVGKGGPSLRLLANATVFSEVVDFDVNKEAVDSFIRPKSVSVSEARGSAPKRRMTVEGDVIEVGQLVESGSYKRRVITLRQLGDDDTQSIPITLWGESASQDVAEGLSVLVTAVIRDANGLQGSVSTKIEMVKEKWVEGEVIGVRKTSVPMRIMMKNGNCIKIADGMDENLVSSLLGFPIRYKIGTDGIAVEIEKL
;
A
#
# COMPACT_ATOMS: atom_id res chain seq x y z
N MET A 1 4.32 17.78 40.43
CA MET A 1 4.97 16.86 39.47
C MET A 1 5.55 17.70 38.34
N SER A 2 6.87 17.73 38.20
CA SER A 2 7.56 18.49 37.15
C SER A 2 7.32 17.81 35.80
N THR A 3 6.55 18.44 34.92
CA THR A 3 6.50 18.08 33.49
C THR A 3 7.86 18.41 32.90
N LYS A 4 8.77 17.43 32.85
CA LYS A 4 10.02 17.55 32.10
C LYS A 4 9.66 17.79 30.64
N HIS A 5 9.85 19.02 30.18
CA HIS A 5 9.78 19.35 28.77
C HIS A 5 10.95 18.65 28.08
N SER A 6 10.66 17.66 27.25
CA SER A 6 11.67 16.92 26.49
C SER A 6 11.73 17.42 25.07
N SER A 7 12.95 17.68 24.58
CA SER A 7 13.24 17.67 23.16
C SER A 7 13.35 16.23 22.66
N VAL A 8 13.00 16.03 21.39
CA VAL A 8 13.11 14.74 20.71
C VAL A 8 13.64 14.97 19.30
N GLU A 9 14.65 14.19 18.93
CA GLU A 9 15.18 14.09 17.57
C GLU A 9 14.32 13.11 16.78
N LEU A 10 13.79 13.54 15.65
CA LEU A 10 12.82 12.80 14.86
C LEU A 10 13.18 12.85 13.38
N MET A 11 13.04 11.73 12.68
CA MET A 11 12.94 11.74 11.22
C MET A 11 11.48 11.58 10.80
N ILE A 12 11.04 12.37 9.83
CA ILE A 12 9.70 12.24 9.24
C ILE A 12 9.68 11.02 8.34
N VAL A 13 8.76 10.10 8.60
CA VAL A 13 8.56 8.88 7.78
C VAL A 13 7.40 9.08 6.80
N GLU A 14 6.30 9.66 7.26
CA GLU A 14 5.22 10.19 6.40
C GLU A 14 4.93 11.63 6.80
N GLY A 15 4.83 12.50 5.80
CA GLY A 15 4.57 13.93 6.00
C GLY A 15 3.29 14.22 6.76
N PHE A 16 3.22 15.40 7.37
CA PHE A 16 2.07 15.81 8.17
C PHE A 16 0.89 16.21 7.28
N GLU A 17 -0.28 15.65 7.57
CA GLU A 17 -1.53 15.98 6.90
C GLU A 17 -2.58 16.49 7.89
N LEU A 18 -3.44 17.40 7.40
CA LEU A 18 -4.57 17.91 8.15
C LEU A 18 -5.71 16.89 8.16
N ARG A 19 -6.09 16.46 9.37
CA ARG A 19 -7.19 15.53 9.61
C ARG A 19 -8.30 16.20 10.40
N LYS A 20 -9.54 15.73 10.21
CA LYS A 20 -10.73 16.17 10.96
C LYS A 20 -11.24 15.04 11.84
N VAL A 21 -11.58 15.35 13.10
CA VAL A 21 -12.27 14.40 13.98
C VAL A 21 -13.73 14.31 13.56
N LYS A 22 -14.28 13.09 13.43
CA LYS A 22 -15.70 12.83 13.08
C LYS A 22 -16.70 13.21 14.19
N ALA A 23 -16.29 13.97 15.20
CA ALA A 23 -17.12 14.40 16.33
C ALA A 23 -17.86 15.71 16.01
N PRO A 24 -18.92 16.08 16.76
CA PRO A 24 -19.72 17.30 16.50
C PRO A 24 -18.90 18.59 16.46
N SER A 25 -17.74 18.61 17.13
CA SER A 25 -16.84 19.76 17.18
C SER A 25 -16.08 20.02 15.87
N GLY A 26 -16.00 19.04 14.95
CA GLY A 26 -15.26 19.16 13.69
C GLY A 26 -13.78 19.49 13.87
N ARG A 27 -13.21 19.26 15.07
CA ARG A 27 -11.86 19.70 15.45
C ARG A 27 -10.84 19.13 14.46
N GLN A 28 -9.96 20.01 14.00
CA GLN A 28 -8.87 19.67 13.10
C GLN A 28 -7.59 19.38 13.89
N TYR A 29 -6.74 18.51 13.36
CA TYR A 29 -5.42 18.21 13.90
C TYR A 29 -4.46 17.85 12.76
N LEU A 30 -3.17 18.08 12.94
CA LEU A 30 -2.16 17.51 12.04
C LEU A 30 -1.74 16.13 12.55
N PHE A 31 -1.46 15.25 11.60
CA PHE A 31 -0.94 13.92 11.86
C PHE A 31 0.18 13.60 10.88
N GLY A 32 1.31 13.12 11.40
CA GLY A 32 2.40 12.57 10.62
C GLY A 32 2.92 11.28 11.27
N ASN A 33 3.70 10.49 10.53
CA ASN A 33 4.43 9.36 11.10
C ASN A 33 5.91 9.72 11.18
N VAL A 34 6.51 9.50 12.35
CA VAL A 34 7.89 9.86 12.65
C VAL A 34 8.61 8.71 13.33
N ILE A 35 9.93 8.73 13.31
CA ILE A 35 10.78 7.80 14.06
C ILE A 35 11.75 8.59 14.94
N GLU A 36 11.84 8.22 16.22
CA GLU A 36 12.82 8.79 17.16
C GLU A 36 14.24 8.34 16.81
N SER A 37 15.23 9.19 17.09
CA SER A 37 16.64 8.83 16.94
C SER A 37 17.01 7.59 17.77
N GLY A 38 17.95 6.81 17.26
CA GLY A 38 18.45 5.58 17.90
C GLY A 38 18.06 4.27 17.20
N ARG A 39 18.73 3.19 17.61
CA ARG A 39 18.67 1.87 16.96
C ARG A 39 17.36 1.10 17.21
N GLU A 40 16.68 1.41 18.31
CA GLU A 40 15.38 0.81 18.67
C GLU A 40 14.20 1.71 18.27
N GLY A 41 14.44 2.70 17.40
CA GLY A 41 13.41 3.61 16.93
C GLY A 41 12.23 2.84 16.32
N VAL A 42 11.05 3.02 16.92
CA VAL A 42 9.78 2.53 16.37
C VAL A 42 9.05 3.71 15.76
N ILE A 43 8.34 3.49 14.66
CA ILE A 43 7.55 4.51 14.00
C ILE A 43 6.31 4.82 14.82
N LYS A 44 6.07 6.10 15.03
CA LYS A 44 5.02 6.64 15.90
C LYS A 44 4.17 7.63 15.15
N GLY A 45 2.88 7.61 15.45
CA GLY A 45 1.99 8.71 15.08
C GLY A 45 2.34 9.95 15.90
N CYS A 46 2.53 11.08 15.23
CA CYS A 46 2.80 12.38 15.82
C CYS A 46 1.59 13.30 15.59
N PHE A 47 0.99 13.79 16.68
CA PHE A 47 -0.24 14.57 16.65
C PHE A 47 0.02 16.02 17.04
N VAL A 48 -0.54 16.96 16.27
CA VAL A 48 -0.54 18.40 16.57
C VAL A 48 -1.99 18.88 16.63
N ASN A 49 -2.46 19.21 17.83
CA ASN A 49 -3.85 19.60 18.05
C ASN A 49 -4.11 21.10 17.78
N GLU A 50 -3.04 21.91 17.76
CA GLU A 50 -3.11 23.34 17.47
C GLU A 50 -2.57 23.59 16.06
N VAL A 51 -3.45 23.49 15.07
CA VAL A 51 -3.09 23.54 13.65
C VAL A 51 -2.67 24.94 13.17
N THR A 52 -2.94 25.98 13.97
CA THR A 52 -2.54 27.36 13.67
C THR A 52 -1.21 27.76 14.31
N SER A 53 -0.60 26.88 15.12
CA SER A 53 0.71 27.14 15.72
C SER A 53 1.82 27.23 14.67
N GLU A 54 2.88 27.99 14.99
CA GLU A 54 4.07 28.08 14.15
C GLU A 54 4.69 26.69 13.86
N ALA A 55 4.78 25.85 14.89
CA ALA A 55 5.22 24.46 14.75
C ALA A 55 4.36 23.66 13.75
N ALA A 56 3.04 23.84 13.76
CA ALA A 56 2.14 23.19 12.81
C ALA A 56 2.41 23.68 11.37
N VAL A 57 2.58 24.98 11.19
CA VAL A 57 2.90 25.59 9.90
C VAL A 57 4.22 25.07 9.35
N ASP A 58 5.23 24.90 10.19
CA ASP A 58 6.53 24.38 9.76
C ASP A 58 6.49 22.89 9.43
N LEU A 59 5.80 22.07 10.23
CA LEU A 59 5.69 20.63 9.98
C LEU A 59 5.02 20.28 8.65
N VAL A 60 4.08 21.12 8.18
CA VAL A 60 3.41 20.92 6.89
C VAL A 60 4.35 21.16 5.70
N LYS A 61 5.41 21.95 5.87
CA LYS A 61 6.40 22.23 4.80
C LYS A 61 7.42 21.10 4.65
N LEU A 62 7.57 20.26 5.67
CA LEU A 62 8.57 19.22 5.72
C LEU A 62 8.11 17.94 5.02
N LYS A 63 9.08 17.19 4.50
CA LYS A 63 8.87 15.99 3.69
C LYS A 63 9.38 14.75 4.41
N ALA A 64 8.94 13.59 3.94
CA ALA A 64 9.50 12.31 4.38
C ALA A 64 11.01 12.29 4.12
N GLY A 65 11.77 11.84 5.12
CA GLY A 65 13.23 11.86 5.15
C GLY A 65 13.83 13.05 5.90
N ASP A 66 13.08 14.15 6.08
CA ASP A 66 13.58 15.31 6.81
C ASP A 66 13.81 14.96 8.28
N LYS A 67 14.96 15.38 8.80
CA LYS A 67 15.34 15.24 10.20
C LYS A 67 15.07 16.54 10.93
N ILE A 68 14.49 16.43 12.12
CA ILE A 68 14.08 17.57 12.93
C ILE A 68 14.33 17.33 14.40
N ILE A 69 14.38 18.42 15.17
CA ILE A 69 14.25 18.40 16.62
C ILE A 69 12.97 19.14 16.98
N ILE A 70 12.14 18.52 17.82
CA ILE A 70 10.93 19.16 18.36
C ILE A 70 11.05 19.31 19.86
N THR A 71 10.77 20.50 20.38
CA THR A 71 10.69 20.76 21.82
C THR A 71 9.26 20.59 22.35
N HIS A 72 9.13 20.42 23.67
CA HIS A 72 7.82 20.35 24.34
C HIS A 72 6.90 19.27 23.76
N VAL A 73 7.44 18.06 23.61
CA VAL A 73 6.69 16.88 23.17
C VAL A 73 6.32 16.02 24.38
N VAL A 74 5.11 15.45 24.36
CA VAL A 74 4.69 14.41 25.31
C VAL A 74 4.55 13.06 24.61
N GLY A 75 4.72 11.97 25.37
CA GLY A 75 4.62 10.60 24.85
C GLY A 75 5.95 9.98 24.42
N LYS A 76 7.09 10.57 24.82
CA LYS A 76 8.42 9.96 24.64
C LYS A 76 8.44 8.54 25.21
N GLY A 77 8.90 7.57 24.42
CA GLY A 77 8.86 6.14 24.78
C GLY A 77 7.48 5.46 24.69
N GLY A 78 6.40 6.21 24.42
CA GLY A 78 5.06 5.68 24.18
C GLY A 78 4.79 5.36 22.69
N PRO A 79 3.57 4.90 22.36
CA PRO A 79 3.17 4.53 20.99
C PRO A 79 2.88 5.73 20.08
N SER A 80 2.79 6.94 20.64
CA SER A 80 2.47 8.17 19.91
C SER A 80 3.08 9.39 20.57
N LEU A 81 3.43 10.39 19.76
CA LEU A 81 3.90 11.69 20.21
C LEU A 81 2.80 12.74 20.08
N ARG A 82 2.73 13.68 21.01
CA ARG A 82 1.87 14.86 20.88
C ARG A 82 2.67 16.12 21.14
N LEU A 83 2.49 17.10 20.26
CA LEU A 83 3.09 18.42 20.43
C LEU A 83 2.23 19.27 21.36
N LEU A 84 2.89 19.94 22.31
CA LEU A 84 2.26 20.96 23.12
C LEU A 84 2.20 22.29 22.36
N ALA A 85 1.35 23.22 22.82
CA ALA A 85 1.11 24.49 22.13
C ALA A 85 2.37 25.38 22.00
N ASN A 86 3.34 25.22 22.92
CA ASN A 86 4.61 25.94 22.92
C ASN A 86 5.77 25.13 22.32
N ALA A 87 5.47 24.08 21.55
CA ALA A 87 6.49 23.33 20.82
C ALA A 87 7.14 24.20 19.75
N THR A 88 8.43 23.95 19.52
CA THR A 88 9.23 24.58 18.46
C THR A 88 9.85 23.48 17.61
N VAL A 89 9.91 23.70 16.30
CA VAL A 89 10.47 22.76 15.33
C VAL A 89 11.77 23.34 14.79
N PHE A 90 12.84 22.57 14.87
CA PHE A 90 14.13 22.89 14.28
C PHE A 90 14.34 21.94 13.10
N SER A 91 14.42 22.49 11.87
CA SER A 91 14.58 21.72 10.63
C SER A 91 16.01 21.70 10.09
N GLU A 92 16.85 22.65 10.50
CA GLU A 92 18.28 22.66 10.21
C GLU A 92 19.04 22.00 11.37
N VAL A 93 19.09 20.66 11.35
CA VAL A 93 19.69 19.87 12.43
C VAL A 93 20.85 19.03 11.92
N VAL A 94 21.76 18.69 12.83
CA VAL A 94 22.85 17.75 12.55
C VAL A 94 22.25 16.38 12.28
N ASP A 95 22.89 15.63 11.39
CA ASP A 95 22.47 14.28 11.05
C ASP A 95 22.56 13.33 12.26
N PHE A 96 21.55 12.47 12.44
CA PHE A 96 21.52 11.46 13.50
C PHE A 96 21.03 10.11 13.01
N ASP A 97 21.42 9.04 13.69
CA ASP A 97 21.05 7.68 13.31
C ASP A 97 19.57 7.38 13.61
N VAL A 98 18.94 6.69 12.67
CA VAL A 98 17.59 6.13 12.79
C VAL A 98 17.59 4.68 12.32
N ASN A 99 16.67 3.88 12.84
CA ASN A 99 16.50 2.51 12.39
C ASN A 99 15.94 2.48 10.96
N LYS A 100 16.83 2.36 9.97
CA LYS A 100 16.47 2.32 8.55
C LYS A 100 15.60 1.12 8.20
N GLU A 101 15.82 -0.04 8.81
CA GLU A 101 15.01 -1.24 8.56
C GLU A 101 13.56 -1.05 9.00
N ALA A 102 13.34 -0.38 10.14
CA ALA A 102 12.00 -0.01 10.60
C ALA A 102 11.30 0.94 9.61
N VAL A 103 12.05 1.90 9.05
CA VAL A 103 11.54 2.82 8.03
C VAL A 103 11.22 2.10 6.72
N ASP A 104 12.14 1.28 6.24
CA ASP A 104 11.97 0.54 4.99
C ASP A 104 10.80 -0.44 5.09
N SER A 105 10.67 -1.19 6.19
CA SER A 105 9.55 -2.11 6.41
C SER A 105 8.21 -1.41 6.58
N PHE A 106 8.20 -0.14 6.99
CA PHE A 106 6.97 0.65 7.09
C PHE A 106 6.55 1.25 5.75
N ILE A 107 7.51 1.79 4.98
CA ILE A 107 7.25 2.37 3.66
C ILE A 107 6.95 1.27 2.64
N ARG A 108 7.66 0.14 2.73
CA ARG A 108 7.54 -1.03 1.85
C ARG A 108 7.18 -2.27 2.68
N PRO A 109 5.97 -2.31 3.24
CA PRO A 109 5.54 -3.45 4.02
C PRO A 109 5.42 -4.69 3.14
N LYS A 110 5.50 -5.87 3.79
CA LYS A 110 5.45 -7.16 3.11
C LYS A 110 4.18 -7.29 2.25
N SER A 111 4.34 -7.86 1.06
CA SER A 111 3.24 -8.24 0.18
C SER A 111 2.50 -9.46 0.74
N VAL A 112 1.17 -9.40 0.70
CA VAL A 112 0.24 -10.44 1.16
C VAL A 112 -0.88 -10.64 0.13
N SER A 113 -1.53 -11.80 0.19
CA SER A 113 -2.70 -12.09 -0.64
C SER A 113 -3.93 -11.29 -0.17
N VAL A 114 -4.96 -11.18 -1.03
CA VAL A 114 -6.25 -10.56 -0.67
C VAL A 114 -6.90 -11.30 0.50
N SER A 115 -6.79 -12.63 0.52
CA SER A 115 -7.31 -13.46 1.61
C SER A 115 -6.61 -13.17 2.95
N GLU A 116 -5.28 -13.10 2.95
CA GLU A 116 -4.50 -12.75 4.16
C GLU A 116 -4.80 -11.32 4.62
N ALA A 117 -4.93 -10.38 3.68
CA ALA A 117 -5.26 -8.99 3.99
C ALA A 117 -6.61 -8.87 4.71
N ARG A 118 -7.62 -9.65 4.28
CA ARG A 118 -8.95 -9.67 4.89
C ARG A 118 -8.92 -10.23 6.31
N GLY A 119 -8.17 -11.30 6.53
CA GLY A 119 -7.98 -11.95 7.84
C GLY A 119 -6.99 -11.25 8.78
N SER A 120 -6.32 -10.20 8.32
CA SER A 120 -5.29 -9.51 9.10
C SER A 120 -5.85 -8.74 10.29
N ALA A 121 -5.02 -8.59 11.33
CA ALA A 121 -5.35 -7.79 12.49
C ALA A 121 -5.57 -6.30 12.14
N PRO A 122 -6.48 -5.59 12.83
CA PRO A 122 -6.66 -4.15 12.64
C PRO A 122 -5.35 -3.38 12.82
N LYS A 123 -5.19 -2.29 12.05
CA LYS A 123 -4.00 -1.43 12.00
C LYS A 123 -2.73 -2.08 11.45
N ARG A 124 -2.76 -3.35 11.03
CA ARG A 124 -1.62 -3.96 10.31
C ARG A 124 -1.43 -3.22 8.99
N ARG A 125 -0.19 -2.81 8.74
CA ARG A 125 0.25 -2.22 7.47
C ARG A 125 0.79 -3.31 6.56
N MET A 126 0.41 -3.28 5.28
CA MET A 126 0.74 -4.34 4.32
C MET A 126 0.75 -3.81 2.88
N THR A 127 1.27 -4.63 1.98
CA THR A 127 1.14 -4.47 0.54
C THR A 127 0.23 -5.58 0.03
N VAL A 128 -0.69 -5.27 -0.88
CA VAL A 128 -1.67 -6.26 -1.39
C VAL A 128 -1.62 -6.28 -2.91
N GLU A 129 -1.52 -7.48 -3.46
CA GLU A 129 -1.56 -7.74 -4.90
C GLU A 129 -2.92 -8.37 -5.27
N GLY A 130 -3.54 -7.89 -6.34
CA GLY A 130 -4.87 -8.35 -6.76
C GLY A 130 -5.31 -7.77 -8.10
N ASP A 131 -6.37 -8.36 -8.66
CA ASP A 131 -7.06 -7.82 -9.84
C ASP A 131 -8.10 -6.79 -9.42
N VAL A 132 -8.12 -5.65 -10.09
CA VAL A 132 -9.14 -4.62 -9.87
C VAL A 132 -10.45 -5.09 -10.50
N ILE A 133 -11.46 -5.32 -9.68
CA ILE A 133 -12.79 -5.76 -10.13
C ILE A 133 -13.85 -4.65 -10.08
N GLU A 134 -13.55 -3.56 -9.39
CA GLU A 134 -14.45 -2.41 -9.27
C GLU A 134 -13.64 -1.14 -9.03
N VAL A 135 -13.96 -0.08 -9.76
CA VAL A 135 -13.42 1.26 -9.53
C VAL A 135 -14.56 2.21 -9.17
N GLY A 136 -14.63 2.61 -7.90
CA GLY A 136 -15.62 3.55 -7.41
C GLY A 136 -15.40 4.97 -7.95
N GLN A 137 -16.45 5.78 -7.86
CA GLN A 137 -16.40 7.18 -8.27
C GLN A 137 -15.36 7.97 -7.47
N LEU A 138 -14.64 8.85 -8.17
CA LEU A 138 -13.78 9.83 -7.53
C LEU A 138 -14.62 10.91 -6.84
N VAL A 139 -14.47 11.03 -5.52
CA VAL A 139 -15.08 12.10 -4.72
C VAL A 139 -14.00 13.11 -4.40
N GLU A 140 -14.19 14.35 -4.86
CA GLU A 140 -13.27 15.46 -4.62
C GLU A 140 -14.01 16.61 -3.95
N SER A 141 -13.45 17.09 -2.85
CA SER A 141 -13.91 18.25 -2.08
C SER A 141 -12.70 19.14 -1.80
N GLY A 142 -12.91 20.43 -1.52
CA GLY A 142 -11.82 21.35 -1.19
C GLY A 142 -10.97 20.97 0.03
N SER A 143 -11.33 19.91 0.77
CA SER A 143 -10.56 19.40 1.90
C SER A 143 -10.11 17.94 1.79
N TYR A 144 -10.53 17.19 0.76
CA TYR A 144 -10.07 15.82 0.56
C TYR A 144 -10.39 15.31 -0.84
N LYS A 145 -9.60 14.31 -1.27
CA LYS A 145 -9.85 13.49 -2.45
C LYS A 145 -9.90 12.03 -2.05
N ARG A 146 -10.91 11.29 -2.53
CA ARG A 146 -11.15 9.90 -2.13
C ARG A 146 -11.68 9.08 -3.31
N ARG A 147 -11.20 7.85 -3.43
CA ARG A 147 -11.72 6.83 -4.34
C ARG A 147 -11.71 5.49 -3.63
N VAL A 148 -12.61 4.58 -3.98
CA VAL A 148 -12.56 3.19 -3.51
C VAL A 148 -12.26 2.31 -4.72
N ILE A 149 -11.32 1.39 -4.58
CA ILE A 149 -11.11 0.30 -5.53
C ILE A 149 -11.35 -1.02 -4.83
N THR A 150 -11.84 -2.02 -5.54
CA THR A 150 -12.02 -3.37 -4.98
C THR A 150 -11.05 -4.33 -5.66
N LEU A 151 -10.23 -5.02 -4.88
CA LEU A 151 -9.31 -6.03 -5.39
C LEU A 151 -9.87 -7.43 -5.17
N ARG A 152 -9.71 -8.31 -6.16
CA ARG A 152 -9.92 -9.76 -6.06
C ARG A 152 -8.57 -10.48 -6.03
N GLN A 153 -8.56 -11.64 -5.39
CA GLN A 153 -7.42 -12.55 -5.40
C GLN A 153 -6.98 -12.90 -6.83
N LEU A 154 -5.66 -12.89 -7.09
CA LEU A 154 -5.08 -13.34 -8.36
C LEU A 154 -5.17 -14.86 -8.51
N GLY A 155 -5.54 -15.32 -9.71
CA GLY A 155 -5.32 -16.69 -10.18
C GLY A 155 -6.14 -17.79 -9.50
N ASP A 156 -7.15 -17.46 -8.71
CA ASP A 156 -8.00 -18.43 -8.01
C ASP A 156 -9.47 -18.27 -8.43
N ASP A 157 -10.23 -19.37 -8.41
CA ASP A 157 -11.70 -19.36 -8.61
C ASP A 157 -12.43 -18.73 -7.40
N ASP A 158 -11.67 -18.35 -6.36
CA ASP A 158 -12.22 -17.76 -5.14
C ASP A 158 -12.72 -16.33 -5.38
N THR A 159 -13.95 -16.08 -4.92
CA THR A 159 -14.65 -14.80 -5.10
C THR A 159 -14.27 -13.75 -4.05
N GLN A 160 -13.21 -14.02 -3.27
CA GLN A 160 -12.77 -13.13 -2.22
C GLN A 160 -12.27 -11.82 -2.78
N SER A 161 -12.86 -10.75 -2.26
CA SER A 161 -12.48 -9.40 -2.58
C SER A 161 -12.30 -8.56 -1.32
N ILE A 162 -11.56 -7.45 -1.46
CA ILE A 162 -11.36 -6.49 -0.39
C ILE A 162 -11.42 -5.05 -0.95
N PRO A 163 -12.25 -4.18 -0.36
CA PRO A 163 -12.26 -2.77 -0.75
C PRO A 163 -11.05 -2.04 -0.16
N ILE A 164 -10.44 -1.19 -0.96
CA ILE A 164 -9.34 -0.30 -0.59
C ILE A 164 -9.83 1.13 -0.79
N THR A 165 -9.89 1.89 0.31
CA THR A 165 -10.17 3.33 0.25
C THR A 165 -8.86 4.09 0.05
N LEU A 166 -8.72 4.74 -1.11
CA LEU A 166 -7.61 5.60 -1.48
C LEU A 166 -7.90 7.06 -1.10
N TRP A 167 -6.85 7.80 -0.76
CA TRP A 167 -6.92 9.19 -0.30
C TRP A 167 -5.89 10.07 -1.02
N GLY A 168 -6.22 11.35 -1.19
CA GLY A 168 -5.31 12.34 -1.77
C GLY A 168 -4.88 11.97 -3.18
N GLU A 169 -3.58 12.08 -3.46
CA GLU A 169 -3.01 11.77 -4.78
C GLU A 169 -3.20 10.32 -5.21
N SER A 170 -3.20 9.37 -4.27
CA SER A 170 -3.44 7.95 -4.60
C SER A 170 -4.84 7.72 -5.18
N ALA A 171 -5.83 8.53 -4.80
CA ALA A 171 -7.18 8.46 -5.35
C ALA A 171 -7.28 8.99 -6.79
N SER A 172 -6.32 9.82 -7.22
CA SER A 172 -6.25 10.36 -8.59
C SER A 172 -5.65 9.37 -9.58
N GLN A 173 -4.98 8.30 -9.13
CA GLN A 173 -4.24 7.41 -10.02
C GLN A 173 -5.18 6.73 -11.01
N ASP A 174 -4.74 6.64 -12.27
CA ASP A 174 -5.46 5.97 -13.34
C ASP A 174 -5.39 4.46 -13.13
N VAL A 175 -6.50 3.91 -12.65
CA VAL A 175 -6.70 2.49 -12.42
C VAL A 175 -8.02 2.12 -13.07
N ALA A 176 -8.02 1.06 -13.86
CA ALA A 176 -9.22 0.53 -14.51
C ALA A 176 -9.50 -0.89 -14.02
N GLU A 177 -10.76 -1.31 -14.20
CA GLU A 177 -11.17 -2.70 -13.98
C GLU A 177 -10.42 -3.65 -14.93
N GLY A 178 -10.20 -4.87 -14.47
CA GLY A 178 -9.40 -5.89 -15.14
C GLY A 178 -7.90 -5.81 -14.85
N LEU A 179 -7.38 -4.65 -14.43
CA LEU A 179 -5.95 -4.49 -14.22
C LEU A 179 -5.44 -5.24 -12.97
N SER A 180 -4.33 -5.96 -13.09
CA SER A 180 -3.60 -6.49 -11.94
C SER A 180 -2.71 -5.40 -11.33
N VAL A 181 -2.86 -5.16 -10.04
CA VAL A 181 -2.17 -4.08 -9.34
C VAL A 181 -1.53 -4.56 -8.04
N LEU A 182 -0.44 -3.91 -7.68
CA LEU A 182 0.22 -4.01 -6.38
C LEU A 182 -0.02 -2.70 -5.62
N VAL A 183 -0.82 -2.77 -4.56
CA VAL A 183 -1.15 -1.61 -3.73
C VAL A 183 -0.30 -1.66 -2.46
N THR A 184 0.68 -0.76 -2.38
CA THR A 184 1.64 -0.69 -1.27
C THR A 184 1.15 0.22 -0.15
N ALA A 185 1.56 -0.08 1.09
CA ALA A 185 1.37 0.81 2.25
C ALA A 185 -0.11 1.08 2.60
N VAL A 186 -0.92 0.02 2.59
CA VAL A 186 -2.32 0.04 3.04
C VAL A 186 -2.46 -0.51 4.45
N ILE A 187 -3.45 0.00 5.19
CA ILE A 187 -3.68 -0.33 6.59
C ILE A 187 -5.02 -1.04 6.73
N ARG A 188 -5.04 -2.16 7.45
CA ARG A 188 -6.29 -2.87 7.77
C ARG A 188 -7.16 -2.03 8.69
N ASP A 189 -8.37 -1.72 8.24
CA ASP A 189 -9.44 -1.08 9.01
C ASP A 189 -10.55 -2.10 9.31
N ALA A 190 -11.67 -1.73 9.94
CA ALA A 190 -12.79 -2.64 10.15
C ALA A 190 -13.41 -3.12 8.82
N ASN A 191 -13.60 -2.20 7.88
CA ASN A 191 -14.42 -2.43 6.68
C ASN A 191 -13.63 -2.81 5.42
N GLY A 192 -12.30 -2.76 5.47
CA GLY A 192 -11.44 -3.07 4.33
C GLY A 192 -10.02 -2.61 4.60
N LEU A 193 -9.39 -2.05 3.57
CA LEU A 193 -8.07 -1.45 3.66
C LEU A 193 -8.18 0.07 3.45
N GLN A 194 -7.35 0.82 4.16
CA GLN A 194 -7.22 2.27 4.06
C GLN A 194 -5.85 2.62 3.50
N GLY A 195 -5.82 3.44 2.46
CA GLY A 195 -4.61 4.07 1.99
C GLY A 195 -4.04 5.02 3.04
N SER A 196 -2.74 5.21 2.97
CA SER A 196 -1.96 6.16 3.75
C SER A 196 -1.28 7.17 2.82
N VAL A 197 -0.56 8.14 3.39
CA VAL A 197 0.16 9.17 2.63
C VAL A 197 1.20 8.56 1.69
N SER A 198 1.82 7.42 2.04
CA SER A 198 2.77 6.73 1.18
C SER A 198 2.15 5.59 0.34
N THR A 199 0.83 5.51 0.25
CA THR A 199 0.18 4.53 -0.64
C THR A 199 0.58 4.76 -2.09
N LYS A 200 0.97 3.68 -2.75
CA LYS A 200 1.32 3.64 -4.17
C LYS A 200 0.59 2.48 -4.81
N ILE A 201 0.08 2.70 -6.03
CA ILE A 201 -0.47 1.65 -6.87
C ILE A 201 0.51 1.46 -8.01
N GLU A 202 1.04 0.26 -8.11
CA GLU A 202 1.91 -0.13 -9.21
C GLU A 202 1.18 -1.15 -10.06
N MET A 203 1.11 -0.89 -11.35
CA MET A 203 0.62 -1.86 -12.32
C MET A 203 1.57 -3.05 -12.32
N VAL A 204 1.04 -4.24 -12.03
CA VAL A 204 1.83 -5.46 -12.13
C VAL A 204 2.06 -5.68 -13.61
N LYS A 205 3.28 -5.40 -14.08
CA LYS A 205 3.68 -5.76 -15.43
C LYS A 205 3.47 -7.26 -15.58
N GLU A 206 2.84 -7.67 -16.68
CA GLU A 206 2.59 -9.06 -17.03
C GLU A 206 3.81 -9.91 -16.68
N LYS A 207 3.70 -10.69 -15.60
CA LYS A 207 4.82 -11.47 -15.12
C LYS A 207 4.87 -12.74 -15.96
N TRP A 208 6.00 -12.97 -16.61
CA TRP A 208 6.27 -14.27 -17.22
C TRP A 208 6.27 -15.33 -16.13
N VAL A 209 5.34 -16.27 -16.25
CA VAL A 209 5.26 -17.46 -15.41
C VAL A 209 5.87 -18.61 -16.18
N GLU A 210 6.85 -19.29 -15.60
CA GLU A 210 7.46 -20.48 -16.21
C GLU A 210 6.74 -21.75 -15.75
N GLY A 211 6.67 -22.74 -16.65
CA GLY A 211 6.25 -24.07 -16.28
C GLY A 211 6.39 -25.07 -17.43
N GLU A 212 6.19 -26.34 -17.12
CA GLU A 212 6.28 -27.44 -18.08
C GLU A 212 4.88 -27.94 -18.43
N VAL A 213 4.56 -28.01 -19.72
CA VAL A 213 3.24 -28.46 -20.19
C VAL A 213 3.15 -29.97 -20.16
N ILE A 214 2.16 -30.50 -19.42
CA ILE A 214 1.92 -31.95 -19.31
C ILE A 214 0.63 -32.41 -19.98
N GLY A 215 -0.22 -31.48 -20.44
CA GLY A 215 -1.43 -31.84 -21.15
C GLY A 215 -2.09 -30.65 -21.84
N VAL A 216 -2.75 -30.90 -22.96
CA VAL A 216 -3.51 -29.90 -23.72
C VAL A 216 -4.91 -30.46 -23.98
N ARG A 217 -5.94 -29.71 -23.57
CA ARG A 217 -7.35 -30.06 -23.83
C ARG A 217 -7.90 -29.15 -24.93
N LYS A 218 -8.11 -29.74 -26.12
CA LYS A 218 -8.62 -29.05 -27.32
C LYS A 218 -10.15 -28.93 -27.37
N THR A 219 -10.87 -29.75 -26.60
CA THR A 219 -12.33 -29.87 -26.73
C THR A 219 -13.13 -28.77 -26.02
N SER A 220 -12.47 -27.72 -25.52
CA SER A 220 -13.11 -26.59 -24.87
C SER A 220 -12.55 -25.31 -25.46
N VAL A 221 -13.43 -24.36 -25.77
CA VAL A 221 -13.07 -22.96 -26.05
C VAL A 221 -13.39 -22.15 -24.80
N PRO A 222 -12.43 -21.44 -24.19
CA PRO A 222 -11.01 -21.39 -24.54
C PRO A 222 -10.27 -22.73 -24.29
N MET A 223 -9.24 -23.01 -25.09
CA MET A 223 -8.36 -24.18 -24.93
C MET A 223 -7.70 -24.15 -23.54
N ARG A 224 -7.33 -25.31 -23.01
CA ARG A 224 -6.67 -25.39 -21.70
C ARG A 224 -5.36 -26.16 -21.75
N ILE A 225 -4.35 -25.64 -21.05
CA ILE A 225 -3.07 -26.29 -20.82
C ILE A 225 -2.95 -26.66 -19.35
N MET A 226 -2.58 -27.91 -19.08
CA MET A 226 -2.23 -28.41 -17.76
C MET A 226 -0.72 -28.34 -17.57
N MET A 227 -0.30 -27.75 -16.46
CA MET A 227 1.10 -27.58 -16.08
C MET A 227 1.53 -28.64 -15.07
N LYS A 228 2.81 -29.00 -15.06
CA LYS A 228 3.39 -29.99 -14.15
C LYS A 228 3.22 -29.66 -12.67
N ASN A 229 3.13 -28.38 -12.33
CA ASN A 229 2.88 -27.89 -10.97
C ASN A 229 1.40 -28.01 -10.54
N GLY A 230 0.53 -28.56 -11.39
CA GLY A 230 -0.90 -28.71 -11.14
C GLY A 230 -1.76 -27.54 -11.60
N ASN A 231 -1.16 -26.45 -12.09
CA ASN A 231 -1.91 -25.29 -12.58
C ASN A 231 -2.57 -25.59 -13.94
N CYS A 232 -3.76 -25.03 -14.15
CA CYS A 232 -4.46 -25.11 -15.42
C CYS A 232 -4.65 -23.70 -15.98
N ILE A 233 -4.22 -23.47 -17.23
CA ILE A 233 -4.23 -22.16 -17.87
C ILE A 233 -5.21 -22.19 -19.04
N LYS A 234 -6.07 -21.17 -19.15
CA LYS A 234 -6.92 -20.96 -20.32
C LYS A 234 -6.13 -20.22 -21.39
N ILE A 235 -6.30 -20.57 -22.66
CA ILE A 235 -5.58 -19.98 -23.79
C ILE A 235 -6.53 -19.06 -24.54
N ALA A 236 -6.06 -17.86 -24.93
CA ALA A 236 -6.87 -16.91 -25.67
C ALA A 236 -7.42 -17.48 -26.99
N ASP A 237 -8.64 -17.09 -27.33
CA ASP A 237 -9.26 -17.45 -28.60
C ASP A 237 -8.43 -16.89 -29.77
N GLY A 238 -8.09 -17.74 -30.74
CA GLY A 238 -7.28 -17.39 -31.90
C GLY A 238 -5.79 -17.70 -31.80
N MET A 239 -5.30 -18.26 -30.68
CA MET A 239 -3.93 -18.79 -30.62
C MET A 239 -3.82 -20.08 -31.45
N ASP A 240 -2.72 -20.24 -32.21
CA ASP A 240 -2.54 -21.38 -33.13
C ASP A 240 -2.57 -22.72 -32.39
N GLU A 241 -3.55 -23.56 -32.71
CA GLU A 241 -3.73 -24.88 -32.09
C GLU A 241 -2.52 -25.80 -32.27
N ASN A 242 -1.80 -25.68 -33.40
CA ASN A 242 -0.60 -26.45 -33.66
C ASN A 242 0.55 -26.00 -32.76
N LEU A 243 0.68 -24.68 -32.56
CA LEU A 243 1.62 -24.11 -31.60
C LEU A 243 1.33 -24.66 -30.21
N VAL A 244 0.09 -24.56 -29.72
CA VAL A 244 -0.30 -25.02 -28.37
C VAL A 244 -0.07 -26.52 -28.19
N SER A 245 -0.36 -27.32 -29.21
CA SER A 245 -0.11 -28.77 -29.18
C SER A 245 1.38 -29.12 -29.11
N SER A 246 2.23 -28.31 -29.76
CA SER A 246 3.68 -28.50 -29.81
C SER A 246 4.41 -28.16 -28.49
N LEU A 247 3.70 -27.57 -27.53
CA LEU A 247 4.23 -27.25 -26.21
C LEU A 247 4.29 -28.46 -25.28
N LEU A 248 3.59 -29.56 -25.61
CA LEU A 248 3.55 -30.76 -24.77
C LEU A 248 4.96 -31.29 -24.48
N GLY A 249 5.30 -31.43 -23.19
CA GLY A 249 6.61 -31.90 -22.73
C GLY A 249 7.71 -30.85 -22.75
N PHE A 250 7.40 -29.59 -23.05
CA PHE A 250 8.39 -28.51 -23.09
C PHE A 250 8.18 -27.49 -21.96
N PRO A 251 9.28 -26.90 -21.45
CA PRO A 251 9.20 -25.70 -20.64
C PRO A 251 8.67 -24.56 -21.51
N ILE A 252 7.77 -23.79 -20.93
CA ILE A 252 7.23 -22.57 -21.52
C ILE A 252 7.35 -21.45 -20.49
N ARG A 253 7.34 -20.22 -20.99
CA ARG A 253 6.92 -19.07 -20.21
C ARG A 253 5.64 -18.51 -20.81
N TYR A 254 4.74 -18.05 -19.97
CA TYR A 254 3.48 -17.46 -20.41
C TYR A 254 3.10 -16.26 -19.57
N LYS A 255 2.32 -15.35 -20.16
CA LYS A 255 1.74 -14.20 -19.47
C LYS A 255 0.24 -14.39 -19.35
N ILE A 256 -0.26 -14.21 -18.14
CA ILE A 256 -1.68 -14.25 -17.83
C ILE A 256 -2.23 -12.83 -17.99
N GLY A 257 -3.20 -12.65 -18.87
CA GLY A 257 -3.97 -11.42 -18.99
C GLY A 257 -5.02 -11.28 -17.88
N THR A 258 -5.74 -10.17 -17.92
CA THR A 258 -6.71 -9.72 -16.90
C THR A 258 -7.81 -10.72 -16.54
N ASP A 259 -8.08 -11.69 -17.42
CA ASP A 259 -9.19 -12.65 -17.28
C ASP A 259 -8.72 -14.07 -16.86
N GLY A 260 -7.47 -14.22 -16.42
CA GLY A 260 -6.89 -15.53 -16.13
C GLY A 260 -6.58 -16.36 -17.38
N ILE A 261 -6.52 -15.69 -18.55
CA ILE A 261 -6.25 -16.29 -19.86
C ILE A 261 -4.81 -15.97 -20.25
N ALA A 262 -4.04 -16.96 -20.68
CA ALA A 262 -2.73 -16.73 -21.26
C ALA A 262 -2.88 -15.97 -22.59
N VAL A 263 -2.30 -14.76 -22.61
CA VAL A 263 -2.30 -13.85 -23.76
C VAL A 263 -1.02 -13.97 -24.58
N GLU A 264 0.05 -14.48 -23.97
CA GLU A 264 1.34 -14.71 -24.63
C GLU A 264 1.94 -16.00 -24.07
N ILE A 265 2.49 -16.85 -24.95
CA ILE A 265 3.15 -18.10 -24.59
C ILE A 265 4.38 -18.25 -25.46
N GLU A 266 5.52 -18.51 -24.83
CA GLU A 266 6.78 -18.79 -25.49
C GLU A 266 7.31 -20.12 -25.02
N LYS A 267 7.76 -20.92 -25.98
CA LYS A 267 8.52 -22.12 -25.73
C LYS A 267 9.95 -21.73 -25.34
N LEU A 268 10.43 -22.25 -24.20
CA LEU A 268 11.80 -22.04 -23.71
C LEU A 268 12.78 -23.05 -24.32
#